data_AF-A0A7W6XVZ5-F1
#
_entry.id   AF-A0A7W6XVZ5-F1
#
_cell.length_a   1.000
_cell.length_b   1.000
_cell.length_c   1.000
_cell.angle_alpha   90.00
_cell.angle_beta   90.00
_cell.angle_gamma   90.00
#
_symmetry.space_group_name_H-M   'P 1'
#
loop_
_entity.id
_entity.type
_entity.pdbx_description
1 polymer ?
#
loop_
_entity_poly.entity_id
_entity_poly.type
_entity_poly.pdbx_seq_one_letter_code
_entity_poly.pdbx_strand_id
1 'polypeptide(L)' 'MSRQQSNQRSDIYCRITNTIIADLERGVRPWTKPWTTGHATAEVSRPLRHNGQPYSGINVLLLWS' A
#
# COMPACT_ATOMS: atom_id res chain seq x y z
N MET A 1 -25.96 -21.41 -18.22
CA MET A 1 -25.58 -21.11 -16.83
C MET A 1 -24.70 -19.86 -16.85
N SER A 2 -25.24 -18.70 -16.44
CA SER A 2 -24.46 -17.46 -16.39
C SER A 2 -23.41 -17.54 -15.30
N ARG A 3 -22.14 -17.42 -15.68
CA ARG A 3 -21.01 -17.31 -14.76
C ARG A 3 -21.18 -16.00 -14.00
N GLN A 4 -21.56 -16.06 -12.73
CA GLN A 4 -21.46 -14.91 -11.85
C GLN A 4 -19.98 -14.53 -11.78
N GLN A 5 -19.61 -13.47 -12.49
CA GLN A 5 -18.28 -12.90 -12.45
C GLN A 5 -18.13 -12.31 -11.05
N SER A 6 -17.62 -13.08 -10.11
CA SER A 6 -17.47 -12.67 -8.72
C SER A 6 -16.61 -11.41 -8.69
N ASN A 7 -17.24 -10.31 -8.30
CA ASN A 7 -16.74 -8.94 -8.34
C ASN A 7 -15.61 -8.68 -7.31
N GLN A 8 -14.98 -9.73 -6.80
CA GLN A 8 -13.99 -9.73 -5.72
C GLN A 8 -12.75 -8.89 -6.06
N ARG A 9 -12.33 -8.86 -7.34
CA ARG A 9 -11.23 -7.99 -7.76
C ARG A 9 -11.61 -6.51 -7.73
N SER A 10 -12.86 -6.17 -8.06
CA SER A 10 -13.34 -4.78 -7.95
C SER A 10 -13.39 -4.35 -6.48
N ASP A 11 -13.73 -5.27 -5.59
CA ASP A 11 -13.83 -5.02 -4.15
C ASP A 11 -12.45 -4.67 -3.55
N ILE A 12 -11.40 -5.40 -3.96
CA ILE A 12 -10.01 -5.08 -3.55
C ILE A 12 -9.60 -3.67 -4.00
N TYR A 13 -9.87 -3.29 -5.25
CA TYR A 13 -9.53 -1.95 -5.73
C TYR A 13 -10.31 -0.85 -5.00
N CYS A 14 -11.61 -1.08 -4.78
CA CYS A 14 -12.47 -0.17 -4.02
C CYS A 14 -11.96 0.00 -2.59
N ARG A 15 -11.64 -1.11 -1.91
CA ARG A 15 -11.11 -1.11 -0.53
C ARG A 15 -9.79 -0.34 -0.43
N ILE A 16 -8.85 -0.58 -1.33
CA ILE A 16 -7.56 0.12 -1.36
C ILE A 16 -7.81 1.62 -1.58
N THR A 17 -8.67 1.97 -2.54
CA THR A 17 -9.00 3.37 -2.86
C THR A 17 -9.61 4.09 -1.65
N ASN A 18 -10.58 3.46 -0.97
CA ASN A 18 -11.22 4.02 0.21
C ASN A 18 -10.24 4.23 1.37
N THR A 19 -9.28 3.31 1.53
CA THR A 19 -8.22 3.43 2.54
C THR A 19 -7.34 4.66 2.25
N ILE A 20 -6.94 4.84 0.98
CA ILE A 20 -6.15 6.01 0.57
C ILE A 20 -6.93 7.30 0.78
N ILE A 21 -8.23 7.33 0.43
CA ILE A 21 -9.07 8.51 0.64
C ILE A 21 -9.15 8.87 2.13
N ALA A 22 -9.38 7.88 3.01
CA ALA A 22 -9.44 8.11 4.45
C ALA A 22 -8.13 8.66 5.02
N ASP A 23 -6.97 8.19 4.55
CA ASP A 23 -5.67 8.73 4.96
C ASP A 23 -5.49 10.19 4.49
N LEU A 24 -5.92 10.49 3.25
CA LEU A 24 -5.86 11.85 2.70
C LEU A 24 -6.79 12.82 3.43
N GLU A 25 -7.99 12.39 3.80
CA GLU A 25 -8.93 13.18 4.61
C GLU A 25 -8.35 13.53 5.98
N ARG A 26 -7.49 12.66 6.53
CA ARG A 26 -6.73 12.90 7.77
C ARG A 26 -5.51 13.80 7.56
N GLY A 27 -5.28 14.31 6.35
CA GLY A 27 -4.12 15.11 5.97
C GLY A 27 -2.83 14.32 5.83
N VAL A 28 -2.89 12.98 5.89
CA VAL A 28 -1.74 12.09 5.73
C VAL A 28 -1.59 11.78 4.24
N ARG A 29 -0.41 12.04 3.69
CA ARG A 29 -0.07 11.60 2.33
C ARG A 29 0.65 10.26 2.43
N PRO A 30 0.00 9.11 2.15
CA PRO A 30 0.59 7.80 2.43
C PRO A 30 1.86 7.54 1.59
N TRP A 31 1.98 8.17 0.43
CA TRP A 31 3.18 8.13 -0.42
C TRP A 31 4.28 9.14 -0.04
N THR A 32 4.11 9.90 1.03
CA THR A 32 5.10 10.88 1.51
C THR A 32 5.67 10.40 2.83
N LYS A 33 6.88 9.84 2.81
CA LYS A 33 7.62 9.45 4.02
C LYS A 33 8.10 10.70 4.76
N PRO A 34 8.41 10.62 6.07
CA PRO A 34 9.62 11.25 6.56
C PRO A 34 10.79 10.32 6.18
N TRP A 35 11.48 10.57 5.07
CA TRP A 35 12.59 9.70 4.61
C TRP A 35 13.81 9.69 5.54
N THR A 36 13.86 10.58 6.54
CA THR A 36 14.79 10.51 7.68
C THR A 36 14.15 11.22 8.87
N THR A 37 13.49 10.49 9.76
CA THR A 37 13.46 10.94 11.17
C THR A 37 14.74 10.40 11.77
N GLY A 38 15.66 11.28 12.18
CA GLY A 38 17.07 11.01 12.51
C GLY A 38 17.35 10.02 13.66
N HIS A 39 16.44 9.11 13.99
CA HIS A 39 16.55 8.16 15.10
C HIS A 39 15.91 6.78 14.83
N ALA A 40 15.58 6.42 13.58
CA ALA A 40 15.18 5.04 13.27
C ALA A 40 16.42 4.24 12.86
N THR A 41 16.88 3.35 13.73
CA THR A 41 18.06 2.47 13.61
C THR A 41 17.98 1.41 12.49
N ALA A 42 16.99 1.50 11.60
CA ALA A 42 16.89 0.68 10.41
C ALA A 42 16.60 1.59 9.21
N GLU A 43 17.46 1.54 8.18
CA GLU A 43 17.16 2.15 6.89
C GLU A 43 15.76 1.70 6.45
N VAL A 44 14.86 2.64 6.16
CA VAL A 44 13.54 2.28 5.65
C VAL A 44 13.71 1.74 4.23
N SER A 45 13.85 0.42 4.15
CA SER A 45 13.97 -0.34 2.92
C SER A 45 12.59 -0.71 2.37
N ARG A 46 12.50 -0.91 1.06
CA ARG A 46 11.26 -1.34 0.42
C ARG A 46 10.95 -2.79 0.86
N PRO A 47 9.69 -3.15 1.12
CA PRO A 47 9.31 -4.53 1.38
C PRO A 47 9.81 -5.42 0.23
N LEU A 48 10.33 -6.59 0.57
CA LEU A 48 10.88 -7.54 -0.38
C LEU A 48 9.88 -8.67 -0.64
N ARG A 49 9.86 -9.15 -1.88
CA ARG A 49 9.18 -10.38 -2.29
C ARG A 49 9.96 -11.59 -1.77
N HIS A 50 9.35 -12.78 -1.85
CA HIS A 50 9.98 -14.05 -1.47
C HIS A 50 11.32 -14.33 -2.19
N ASN A 51 11.55 -13.70 -3.34
CA ASN A 51 12.77 -13.82 -4.13
C ASN A 51 13.78 -12.69 -3.87
N GLY A 52 13.58 -11.88 -2.84
CA GLY A 52 14.45 -10.75 -2.49
C GLY A 52 14.28 -9.49 -3.35
N GLN A 53 13.37 -9.48 -4.33
CA GLN A 53 13.14 -8.31 -5.18
C GLN A 53 12.19 -7.31 -4.49
N PRO A 54 12.51 -5.99 -4.47
CA PRO A 54 11.63 -5.01 -3.85
C PRO A 54 10.30 -4.86 -4.59
N TYR A 55 9.23 -4.61 -3.83
CA TYR A 55 7.94 -4.22 -4.39
C TYR A 55 7.99 -2.80 -5.01
N SER A 56 7.07 -2.53 -5.93
CA SER A 56 6.91 -1.25 -6.64
C SER A 56 5.44 -0.83 -6.69
N GLY A 57 5.20 0.47 -6.89
CA GLY A 57 3.86 1.04 -6.96
C GLY A 57 3.10 0.96 -5.62
N ILE A 58 1.78 0.80 -5.70
CA ILE A 58 0.89 0.82 -4.52
C ILE A 58 1.20 -0.28 -3.51
N ASN A 59 1.78 -1.40 -3.95
CA ASN A 59 2.17 -2.50 -3.07
C ASN A 59 3.22 -2.10 -2.03
N VAL A 60 4.00 -1.04 -2.28
CA VAL A 60 4.95 -0.53 -1.28
C VAL A 60 4.20 0.05 -0.08
N LEU A 61 3.12 0.79 -0.32
CA LEU A 61 2.33 1.40 0.74
C LEU A 61 1.49 0.38 1.49
N LEU A 62 0.87 -0.54 0.75
CA LEU A 62 0.02 -1.60 1.32
C LEU A 62 0.76 -2.57 2.23
N LEU A 63 2.07 -2.73 2.05
CA LEU A 63 2.89 -3.64 2.84
C LEU A 63 3.60 -2.94 4.01
N TRP A 64 3.39 -1.64 4.21
CA TRP A 64 3.89 -0.88 5.36
C TRP A 64 2.85 -0.70 6.48
N SER A 65 1.57 -0.95 6.20
CA SER A 65 0.47 -0.98 7.18
C SER A 65 0.29 -2.36 7.79
#